data_AF-A0A6J6W9Y6-F1
#
_entry.id   AF-A0A6J6W9Y6-F1
#
_cell.length_a   1.000
_cell.length_b   1.000
_cell.length_c   1.000
_cell.angle_alpha   90.00
_cell.angle_beta   90.00
_cell.angle_gamma   90.00
#
_symmetry.space_group_name_H-M   'P 1'
#
loop_
_entity.id
_entity.type
_entity.pdbx_description
1 polymer ?
#
loop_
_entity_poly.entity_id
_entity_poly.type
_entity_poly.pdbx_seq_one_letter_code
_entity_poly.pdbx_strand_id
1 'polypeptide(L)'
;MIAGEGTPSEVVAKRGIKVVNDDGALMAAIEKVCAEQAETADKVRNGHVPAAGALIGAVMKETKGQADAARVRELLLGHLGQASN
;
A
#
# COMPACT_ATOMS: atom_id res chain seq x y z
N MET A 1 -9.19 18.99 -25.70
CA MET A 1 -8.40 17.91 -26.32
C MET A 1 -7.36 17.46 -25.32
N ILE A 2 -7.10 16.15 -25.31
CA ILE A 2 -6.37 15.38 -24.31
C ILE A 2 -4.86 15.57 -24.55
N ALA A 3 -4.11 15.91 -23.50
CA ALA A 3 -2.66 15.82 -23.46
C ALA A 3 -2.35 15.41 -22.00
N GLY A 4 -2.18 14.12 -21.72
CA GLY A 4 -1.02 13.38 -22.21
C GLY A 4 0.20 13.60 -21.31
N GLU A 5 0.01 14.00 -20.04
CA GLU A 5 1.05 13.91 -19.02
C GLU A 5 1.35 12.43 -18.75
N GLY A 6 2.22 11.88 -19.59
CA GLY A 6 2.89 10.62 -19.35
C GLY A 6 3.62 10.70 -18.02
N THR A 7 3.14 9.91 -17.06
CA THR A 7 3.77 9.71 -15.75
C THR A 7 5.22 9.26 -15.91
N PRO A 8 6.21 10.03 -15.45
CA PRO A 8 7.60 9.60 -15.44
C PRO A 8 7.85 8.71 -14.21
N SER A 9 7.08 7.62 -14.06
CA SER A 9 7.31 6.62 -13.01
C SER A 9 8.31 5.54 -13.44
N GLU A 10 8.81 5.62 -14.67
CA GLU A 10 9.93 4.82 -15.13
C GLU A 10 11.22 5.62 -14.93
N VAL A 11 12.00 5.25 -13.93
CA VAL A 11 13.47 5.09 -13.93
C VAL A 11 13.99 5.24 -12.50
N VAL A 12 14.01 4.17 -11.69
CA VAL A 12 15.20 3.74 -10.91
C VAL A 12 15.09 2.25 -10.57
N ALA A 13 15.07 1.39 -11.59
CA ALA A 13 15.43 -0.02 -11.45
C ALA A 13 16.96 -0.13 -11.56
N LYS A 14 17.70 0.12 -10.48
CA LYS A 14 19.14 -0.21 -10.41
C LYS A 14 19.58 -0.46 -8.97
N ARG A 15 19.85 -1.75 -8.71
CA ARG A 15 20.49 -2.36 -7.52
C ARG A 15 19.59 -2.72 -6.32
N GLY A 16 19.12 -3.96 -6.33
CA GLY A 16 19.40 -4.91 -5.24
C GLY A 16 18.42 -4.95 -4.08
N ILE A 17 18.30 -3.89 -3.29
CA ILE A 17 17.45 -3.84 -2.09
C ILE A 17 17.12 -2.36 -1.88
N LYS A 18 16.39 -1.78 -2.81
CA LYS A 18 15.85 -0.43 -2.63
C LYS A 18 14.44 -0.66 -2.14
N VAL A 19 14.27 -0.60 -0.82
CA VAL A 19 12.96 -0.45 -0.20
C VAL A 19 12.19 0.55 -1.08
N VAL A 20 11.02 0.15 -1.56
CA VAL A 20 10.13 1.04 -2.33
C VAL A 20 9.82 2.20 -1.40
N ASN A 21 10.57 3.28 -1.60
CA ASN A 21 10.45 4.56 -0.90
C ASN A 21 9.60 5.55 -1.72
N ASP A 22 9.10 5.10 -2.87
CA ASP A 22 8.08 5.82 -3.61
C ASP A 22 6.74 5.54 -2.95
N ASP A 23 6.36 6.41 -2.02
CA ASP A 23 5.06 6.37 -1.33
C ASP A 23 3.91 6.24 -2.32
N GLY A 24 4.04 6.76 -3.56
CA GLY A 24 3.06 6.59 -4.63
C GLY A 24 2.90 5.14 -5.13
N ALA A 25 4.00 4.40 -5.33
CA ALA A 25 3.92 3.00 -5.75
C ALA A 25 3.38 2.11 -4.62
N LEU A 26 3.74 2.45 -3.38
CA LEU A 26 3.24 1.77 -2.21
C LEU A 26 1.74 2.03 -1.99
N MET A 27 1.30 3.28 -2.15
CA MET A 27 -0.11 3.66 -2.07
C MET A 27 -0.94 2.94 -3.14
N ALA A 28 -0.45 2.88 -4.39
CA ALA A 28 -1.14 2.15 -5.47
C ALA A 28 -1.30 0.65 -5.15
N ALA A 29 -0.28 0.02 -4.54
CA ALA A 29 -0.38 -1.37 -4.08
C ALA A 29 -1.39 -1.53 -2.94
N ILE A 30 -1.41 -0.58 -1.98
CA ILE A 30 -2.38 -0.55 -0.89
C ILE A 30 -3.80 -0.40 -1.43
N GLU A 31 -4.05 0.55 -2.34
CA GLU A 31 -5.36 0.77 -2.96
C GLU A 31 -5.82 -0.47 -3.72
N LYS A 32 -4.94 -1.11 -4.49
CA LYS A 32 -5.23 -2.35 -5.19
C LYS A 32 -5.63 -3.47 -4.22
N VAL A 33 -4.84 -3.69 -3.17
CA VAL A 33 -5.15 -4.73 -2.16
C VAL A 33 -6.42 -4.40 -1.38
N CYS A 34 -6.66 -3.12 -1.05
CA CYS A 34 -7.89 -2.68 -0.41
C CYS A 34 -9.10 -2.85 -1.32
N ALA A 35 -8.96 -2.68 -2.64
CA ALA A 35 -10.02 -2.93 -3.61
C ALA A 35 -10.29 -4.44 -3.78
N GLU A 36 -9.24 -5.27 -3.83
CA GLU A 36 -9.38 -6.74 -3.89
C GLU A 36 -9.92 -7.33 -2.59
N GLN A 37 -9.57 -6.73 -1.45
CA GLN A 37 -9.94 -7.18 -0.11
C GLN A 37 -10.77 -6.12 0.62
N ALA A 38 -11.79 -5.59 -0.05
CA ALA A 38 -12.68 -4.58 0.51
C ALA A 38 -13.34 -5.06 1.82
N GLU A 39 -13.74 -6.33 1.89
CA GLU A 39 -14.31 -6.92 3.11
C GLU A 39 -13.32 -6.91 4.30
N THR A 40 -12.03 -7.16 4.03
CA THR A 40 -10.98 -7.10 5.05
C THR A 40 -10.73 -5.65 5.46
N ALA A 41 -10.72 -4.71 4.52
CA ALA A 41 -10.59 -3.28 4.78
C ALA A 41 -11.73 -2.76 5.68
N ASP A 42 -12.97 -3.18 5.43
CA ASP A 42 -14.11 -2.88 6.30
C ASP A 42 -13.97 -3.48 7.70
N LYS A 43 -13.47 -4.72 7.82
CA LYS A 43 -13.17 -5.31 9.15
C LYS A 43 -12.14 -4.47 9.90
N VAL A 44 -11.10 -3.98 9.23
CA VAL A 44 -10.10 -3.10 9.84
C VAL A 44 -10.71 -1.77 10.28
N ARG A 45 -11.58 -1.17 9.48
CA ARG A 45 -12.33 0.04 9.86
C ARG A 45 -13.19 -0.17 11.10
N ASN A 46 -13.75 -1.37 11.26
CA ASN A 46 -14.50 -1.79 12.44
C ASN A 46 -13.62 -2.13 13.66
N GLY A 47 -12.31 -1.91 13.61
CA GLY A 47 -11.38 -2.17 14.72
C GLY A 47 -10.86 -3.61 14.79
N HIS A 48 -11.05 -4.41 13.74
CA HIS A 48 -10.55 -5.79 13.70
C HIS A 48 -9.04 -5.81 13.39
N VAL A 49 -8.21 -5.65 14.43
CA VAL A 49 -6.74 -5.65 14.35
C VAL A 49 -6.15 -6.83 13.54
N PRO A 50 -6.66 -8.08 13.64
CA PRO A 50 -6.16 -9.18 12.82
C PRO A 50 -6.31 -8.97 11.30
N ALA A 51 -7.35 -8.26 10.87
CA ALA A 51 -7.62 -7.99 9.47
C ALA A 51 -6.59 -6.99 8.90
N ALA A 52 -6.06 -6.11 9.74
CA ALA A 52 -5.00 -5.18 9.35
C ALA A 52 -3.72 -5.94 9.04
N GLY A 53 -3.38 -6.93 9.88
CA GLY A 53 -2.26 -7.83 9.63
C GLY A 53 -2.37 -8.59 8.30
N ALA A 54 -3.59 -9.06 7.96
CA ALA A 54 -3.85 -9.75 6.71
C ALA A 54 -3.66 -8.83 5.47
N LEU A 55 -4.15 -7.60 5.53
CA LEU A 55 -3.96 -6.61 4.46
C LEU A 55 -2.49 -6.21 4.32
N ILE A 56 -1.79 -5.96 5.43
CA ILE A 56 -0.35 -5.64 5.42
C ILE A 56 0.42 -6.78 4.75
N GLY A 57 0.15 -8.03 5.12
CA GLY A 57 0.78 -9.20 4.51
C GLY A 57 0.48 -9.32 3.01
N ALA A 58 -0.74 -8.99 2.59
CA ALA A 58 -1.11 -8.97 1.18
C ALA A 58 -0.38 -7.88 0.38
N VAL A 59 -0.26 -6.66 0.92
CA VAL A 59 0.52 -5.56 0.30
C VAL A 59 2.00 -5.90 0.23
N MET A 60 2.59 -6.46 1.30
CA MET A 60 3.98 -6.91 1.28
C MET A 60 4.21 -8.00 0.23
N LYS A 61 3.24 -8.91 0.04
CA LYS A 61 3.32 -9.93 -1.00
C LYS A 61 3.22 -9.33 -2.41
N GLU A 62 2.32 -8.38 -2.62
CA GLU A 62 2.15 -7.67 -3.90
C GLU A 62 3.42 -6.91 -4.29
N THR A 63 4.03 -6.23 -3.32
CA THR A 63 5.31 -5.52 -3.49
C THR A 63 6.53 -6.45 -3.46
N LYS A 64 6.33 -7.78 -3.39
CA LYS A 64 7.40 -8.80 -3.34
C LYS A 64 8.43 -8.57 -2.22
N GLY A 65 7.98 -8.09 -1.07
CA GLY A 65 8.82 -7.76 0.08
C GLY A 65 9.70 -6.53 -0.13
N GLN A 66 9.42 -5.74 -1.15
CA GLN A 66 10.14 -4.48 -1.40
C GLN A 66 9.59 -3.33 -0.57
N ALA A 67 8.40 -3.48 0.03
CA ALA A 67 7.83 -2.49 0.95
C ALA A 67 8.16 -2.79 2.41
N ASP A 68 8.38 -1.73 3.19
CA ASP A 68 8.58 -1.82 4.63
C ASP A 68 7.24 -2.09 5.35
N ALA A 69 7.21 -3.10 6.21
CA ALA A 69 6.00 -3.53 6.91
C ALA A 69 5.42 -2.44 7.83
N ALA A 70 6.27 -1.66 8.49
CA ALA A 70 5.84 -0.58 9.38
C ALA A 70 5.23 0.56 8.56
N ARG A 71 5.86 0.94 7.44
CA ARG A 71 5.32 1.97 6.54
C ARG A 71 4.02 1.54 5.86
N VAL A 72 3.95 0.28 5.37
CA VAL A 72 2.71 -0.30 4.82
C VAL A 72 1.58 -0.19 5.84
N ARG A 73 1.86 -0.60 7.09
CA ARG A 73 0.88 -0.54 8.17
C ARG A 73 0.41 0.87 8.44
N GLU A 74 1.32 1.82 8.55
CA GLU A 74 1.01 3.23 8.81
C GLU A 74 0.16 3.83 7.70
N LEU A 75 0.55 3.66 6.44
CA LEU A 75 -0.19 4.14 5.27
C LEU A 75 -1.56 3.45 5.15
N LEU A 76 -1.62 2.13 5.35
CA LEU A 76 -2.88 1.38 5.32
C LEU A 76 -3.84 1.86 6.41
N LEU A 77 -3.38 1.97 7.66
CA LEU A 77 -4.21 2.45 8.76
C LEU A 77 -4.64 3.90 8.54
N GLY A 78 -3.75 4.75 8.05
CA GLY A 78 -4.05 6.13 7.66
C GLY A 78 -5.12 6.20 6.57
N HIS A 79 -4.97 5.41 5.50
CA HIS A 79 -5.92 5.34 4.39
C HIS A 79 -7.29 4.79 4.81
N LEU A 80 -7.32 3.84 5.74
CA LEU A 80 -8.55 3.27 6.29
C LEU A 80 -9.19 4.17 7.36
N GLY A 81 -8.57 5.29 7.74
CA GLY A 81 -9.10 6.21 8.75
C GLY A 81 -8.90 5.74 10.20
N GLN A 82 -8.02 4.77 10.42
CA GLN A 82 -7.53 4.33 11.74
C GLN A 82 -6.24 5.10 12.12
N ALA A 83 -6.05 6.32 11.62
CA ALA A 83 -5.08 7.25 12.18
C ALA A 83 -5.54 7.55 13.61
N SER A 84 -4.80 7.04 14.59
CA SER A 84 -5.06 7.27 16.01
C SER A 84 -5.31 8.75 16.23
N ASN A 85 -6.52 9.06 16.66
CA ASN A 85 -6.74 10.22 17.51
C ASN A 85 -6.05 10.00 18.86
#